data_AF-A0A1S2CX33-F1
#
_entry.id   AF-A0A1S2CX33-F1
#
_cell.length_a   1.000
_cell.length_b   1.000
_cell.length_c   1.000
_cell.angle_alpha   90.00
_cell.angle_beta   90.00
_cell.angle_gamma   90.00
#
_symmetry.space_group_name_H-M   'P 1'
#
loop_
_entity.id
_entity.type
_entity.pdbx_description
1 polymer ?
#
loop_
_entity_poly.entity_id
_entity_poly.type
_entity_poly.pdbx_seq_one_letter_code
_entity_poly.pdbx_strand_id
1 'polypeptide(L)'
;MSEPSKTRTSFYRRLYVAWLISQGTDTVPAIMEVTGMPRRTAQDTLSALAELDINCAFEQTEGARHLQGHYRISDWGPINPAWIKAQLPFIKETLSYP
;
A
#
# COMPACT_ATOMS: atom_id res chain seq x y z
N MET A 1 20.81 -15.28 2.68
CA MET A 1 20.60 -13.88 2.25
C MET A 1 20.61 -13.02 3.49
N SER A 2 21.24 -11.84 3.47
CA SER A 2 21.23 -10.91 4.60
C SER A 2 19.81 -10.37 4.86
N GLU A 3 19.44 -10.18 6.13
CA GLU A 3 18.16 -9.56 6.48
C GLU A 3 18.02 -8.17 5.82
N PRO A 4 16.82 -7.83 5.29
CA PRO A 4 16.60 -6.54 4.67
C PRO A 4 16.59 -5.42 5.73
N SER A 5 17.20 -4.27 5.40
CA SER A 5 17.20 -3.12 6.29
C SER A 5 15.78 -2.56 6.52
N LYS A 6 15.58 -1.87 7.64
CA LYS A 6 14.28 -1.20 7.95
C LYS A 6 13.86 -0.20 6.86
N THR A 7 14.82 0.52 6.28
CA THR A 7 14.56 1.45 5.16
C THR A 7 14.04 0.69 3.95
N ARG A 8 14.65 -0.45 3.60
CA ARG A 8 14.25 -1.26 2.46
C ARG A 8 12.86 -1.89 2.66
N THR A 9 12.60 -2.45 3.84
CA THR A 9 11.27 -3.03 4.13
C THR A 9 10.18 -1.97 4.19
N SER A 10 10.46 -0.78 4.74
CA SER A 10 9.52 0.35 4.71
C SER A 10 9.21 0.82 3.29
N PHE A 11 10.23 0.94 2.43
CA PHE A 11 10.04 1.30 1.03
C PHE A 11 9.18 0.27 0.29
N TYR A 12 9.52 -1.02 0.36
CA TYR A 12 8.74 -2.08 -0.31
C TYR A 12 7.32 -2.21 0.23
N ARG A 13 7.10 -1.98 1.52
CA ARG A 13 5.75 -1.98 2.10
C ARG A 13 4.87 -0.91 1.45
N ARG A 14 5.39 0.31 1.27
CA ARG A 14 4.68 1.41 0.62
C ARG A 14 4.37 1.10 -0.85
N LEU A 15 5.34 0.58 -1.60
CA LEU A 15 5.12 0.15 -2.99
C LEU A 15 4.03 -0.93 -3.09
N TYR A 16 4.07 -1.91 -2.21
CA TYR A 16 3.10 -3.01 -2.21
C TYR A 16 1.69 -2.52 -1.87
N VAL A 17 1.54 -1.68 -0.84
CA VAL A 17 0.24 -1.11 -0.48
C VAL A 17 -0.32 -0.23 -1.60
N ALA A 18 0.49 0.63 -2.22
CA ALA A 18 0.05 1.43 -3.37
C ALA A 18 -0.42 0.53 -4.54
N TRP A 19 0.30 -0.57 -4.81
CA TRP A 19 -0.10 -1.54 -5.81
C TRP A 19 -1.42 -2.23 -5.46
N LEU A 20 -1.59 -2.69 -4.22
CA LEU A 20 -2.84 -3.30 -3.75
C LEU A 20 -4.06 -2.37 -3.93
N ILE A 21 -3.93 -1.09 -3.58
CA ILE A 21 -4.97 -0.09 -3.77
C ILE A 21 -5.33 0.03 -5.26
N SER A 22 -4.33 0.09 -6.15
CA SER A 22 -4.58 0.16 -7.59
C SER A 22 -5.27 -1.08 -8.18
N GLN A 23 -5.27 -2.21 -7.45
CA GLN A 23 -5.94 -3.45 -7.81
C GLN A 23 -7.29 -3.64 -7.09
N GLY A 24 -7.77 -2.65 -6.32
CA GLY A 24 -9.04 -2.70 -5.60
C GLY A 24 -8.96 -3.24 -4.17
N THR A 25 -7.77 -3.46 -3.62
CA THR A 25 -7.57 -3.69 -2.17
C THR A 25 -7.32 -2.33 -1.51
N ASP A 26 -8.40 -1.57 -1.39
CA ASP A 26 -8.38 -0.12 -1.18
C ASP A 26 -9.03 0.32 0.15
N THR A 27 -9.25 -0.60 1.07
CA THR A 27 -9.69 -0.27 2.43
C THR A 27 -8.69 -0.81 3.44
N VAL A 28 -8.60 -0.16 4.61
CA VAL A 28 -7.71 -0.63 5.70
C VAL A 28 -8.00 -2.10 6.05
N PRO A 29 -9.27 -2.56 6.23
CA PRO A 29 -9.56 -3.97 6.45
C PRO A 29 -9.07 -4.90 5.34
N ALA A 30 -9.30 -4.55 4.06
CA ALA A 30 -8.85 -5.37 2.94
C ALA A 30 -7.32 -5.48 2.85
N ILE A 31 -6.61 -4.37 3.10
CA ILE A 31 -5.15 -4.36 3.15
C ILE A 31 -4.66 -5.27 4.29
N MET A 32 -5.27 -5.19 5.47
CA MET A 32 -4.91 -6.06 6.59
C MET A 32 -5.11 -7.54 6.27
N GLU A 33 -6.22 -7.88 5.62
CA GLU A 33 -6.54 -9.26 5.23
C GLU A 33 -5.49 -9.85 4.26
N VAL A 34 -5.11 -9.10 3.23
CA VAL A 34 -4.14 -9.55 2.23
C VAL A 34 -2.70 -9.60 2.78
N THR A 35 -2.34 -8.69 3.69
CA THR A 35 -0.95 -8.50 4.11
C THR A 35 -0.61 -9.09 5.47
N GLY A 36 -1.62 -9.40 6.30
CA GLY A 36 -1.43 -9.75 7.71
C GLY A 36 -0.94 -8.59 8.60
N MET A 37 -0.87 -7.36 8.07
CA MET A 37 -0.43 -6.21 8.86
C MET A 37 -1.41 -5.86 9.98
N PRO A 38 -0.93 -5.40 11.14
CA PRO A 38 -1.78 -4.70 12.11
C PRO A 38 -2.37 -3.41 11.51
N ARG A 39 -3.56 -3.03 11.98
CA ARG A 39 -4.28 -1.83 11.51
C ARG A 39 -3.41 -0.57 11.50
N ARG A 40 -2.66 -0.34 12.59
CA ARG A 40 -1.79 0.83 12.73
C ARG A 40 -0.72 0.87 11.65
N THR A 41 -0.09 -0.28 11.33
CA THR A 41 0.90 -0.41 10.26
C THR A 41 0.32 -0.11 8.89
N ALA A 42 -0.89 -0.61 8.60
CA ALA A 42 -1.56 -0.31 7.34
C ALA A 42 -1.84 1.20 7.21
N GLN A 43 -2.36 1.83 8.27
CA GLN A 43 -2.63 3.28 8.30
C GLN A 43 -1.35 4.12 8.18
N ASP A 44 -0.29 3.77 8.91
CA ASP A 44 1.01 4.45 8.78
C ASP A 44 1.58 4.33 7.37
N THR A 45 1.45 3.16 6.74
CA THR A 45 1.92 2.95 5.37
C THR A 45 1.15 3.82 4.38
N LEU A 46 -0.17 3.92 4.52
CA LEU A 46 -1.03 4.79 3.69
C LEU A 46 -0.62 6.26 3.82
N SER A 47 -0.47 6.76 5.05
CA SER A 47 -0.05 8.14 5.30
C SER A 47 1.34 8.45 4.74
N ALA A 48 2.24 7.46 4.72
CA ALA A 48 3.61 7.62 4.25
C ALA A 48 3.78 7.45 2.72
N LEU A 49 2.70 7.23 1.96
CA LEU A 49 2.75 7.18 0.50
C LEU A 49 3.14 8.53 -0.12
N ALA A 50 2.68 9.64 0.49
CA ALA A 50 3.01 10.99 0.03
C ALA A 50 4.51 11.31 0.13
N GLU A 51 5.27 10.65 1.02
CA GLU A 51 6.73 10.80 1.09
C GLU A 51 7.47 10.22 -0.14
N LEU A 52 6.79 9.40 -0.94
CA LEU A 52 7.29 8.89 -2.22
C LEU A 52 6.67 9.62 -3.42
N ASP A 53 6.01 10.75 -3.18
CA ASP A 53 5.23 11.51 -4.17
C ASP A 53 4.10 10.68 -4.82
N ILE A 54 3.64 9.61 -4.17
CA ILE A 54 2.46 8.85 -4.60
C ILE A 54 1.22 9.56 -4.06
N ASN A 55 0.36 10.04 -4.96
CA ASN A 55 -0.90 10.67 -4.59
C ASN A 55 -1.97 9.59 -4.32
N CYS A 56 -2.22 9.36 -3.03
CA CYS A 56 -3.22 8.45 -2.52
C CYS A 56 -4.23 9.22 -1.66
N ALA A 57 -5.49 9.28 -2.09
CA ALA A 57 -6.55 9.98 -1.36
C ALA A 57 -7.64 9.01 -0.91
N PHE A 58 -8.32 9.33 0.19
CA PHE A 58 -9.51 8.62 0.63
C PHE A 58 -10.76 9.26 0.01
N GLU A 59 -11.49 8.50 -0.80
CA GLU A 59 -12.75 8.90 -1.42
C GLU A 59 -13.92 8.34 -0.59
N GLN A 60 -14.75 9.23 -0.05
CA GLN A 60 -15.95 8.85 0.69
C GLN A 60 -17.01 8.32 -0.28
N THR A 61 -17.70 7.25 0.11
CA THR A 61 -18.83 6.73 -0.65
C THR A 61 -19.99 7.72 -0.56
N GLU A 62 -20.48 8.17 -1.71
CA GLU A 62 -21.59 9.13 -1.78
C GLU A 62 -22.83 8.60 -1.05
N GLY A 63 -23.41 9.43 -0.17
CA GLY A 63 -24.61 9.09 0.59
C GLY A 63 -24.41 8.16 1.80
N ALA A 64 -23.19 7.70 2.08
CA ALA A 64 -22.93 6.85 3.24
C ALA A 64 -22.97 7.64 4.57
N ARG A 65 -23.63 7.08 5.59
CA ARG A 65 -23.49 7.54 6.97
C ARG A 65 -22.21 6.93 7.56
N HIS A 66 -21.39 7.77 8.20
CA HIS A 66 -20.05 7.47 8.74
C HIS A 66 -18.95 7.30 7.68
N LEU A 67 -17.69 7.23 8.12
CA LEU A 67 -16.41 7.21 7.37
C LEU A 67 -16.24 6.01 6.40
N GLN A 68 -17.27 5.69 5.61
CA GLN A 68 -17.24 4.66 4.59
C GLN A 68 -16.69 5.26 3.29
N GLY A 69 -15.71 4.57 2.73
CA GLY A 69 -14.98 5.03 1.57
C GLY A 69 -13.79 4.10 1.31
N HIS A 70 -13.02 4.45 0.31
CA HIS A 70 -11.89 3.66 -0.16
C HIS A 70 -10.74 4.59 -0.57
N TYR A 71 -9.53 4.06 -0.58
CA TYR A 71 -8.35 4.76 -1.04
C TYR A 71 -8.23 4.66 -2.56
N ARG A 72 -7.71 5.70 -3.20
CA ARG A 72 -7.45 5.67 -4.63
C ARG A 72 -6.09 6.28 -4.92
N ILE A 73 -5.31 5.59 -5.75
CA ILE A 73 -4.08 6.15 -6.33
C ILE A 73 -4.49 6.95 -7.57
N SER A 74 -4.26 8.26 -7.54
CA SER A 74 -4.52 9.16 -8.67
C SER A 74 -3.25 9.47 -9.48
N ASP A 75 -2.09 9.42 -8.82
CA ASP A 75 -0.77 9.62 -9.43
C ASP A 75 0.27 8.77 -8.69
N TRP A 76 1.16 8.15 -9.45
CA TRP A 76 2.27 7.37 -8.92
C TRP A 76 3.55 8.19 -8.72
N GLY A 77 3.56 9.44 -9.17
CA GLY A 77 4.72 10.32 -9.11
C GLY A 77 5.93 9.69 -9.80
N PRO A 78 7.10 9.59 -9.14
CA PRO A 78 8.30 9.01 -9.73
C PRO A 78 8.29 7.46 -9.80
N ILE A 79 7.28 6.81 -9.22
CA ILE A 79 7.23 5.35 -9.08
C ILE A 79 6.59 4.70 -10.31
N ASN A 80 7.24 3.66 -10.86
CA ASN A 80 6.69 2.90 -11.98
C ASN A 80 5.85 1.69 -11.48
N PRO A 81 4.51 1.69 -11.63
CA PRO A 81 3.68 0.57 -11.21
C PRO A 81 3.96 -0.74 -11.94
N ALA A 82 4.42 -0.68 -13.19
CA ALA A 82 4.77 -1.89 -13.96
C ALA A 82 5.99 -2.61 -13.36
N TRP A 83 6.96 -1.85 -12.82
CA TRP A 83 8.10 -2.42 -12.12
C TRP A 83 7.65 -3.16 -10.85
N ILE A 84 6.73 -2.56 -10.08
CA ILE A 84 6.20 -3.19 -8.86
C ILE A 84 5.53 -4.53 -9.22
N LYS A 85 4.66 -4.54 -10.24
CA LYS A 85 3.99 -5.75 -10.73
C LYS A 85 5.00 -6.86 -11.07
N ALA A 86 6.07 -6.52 -11.79
CA ALA A 86 7.11 -7.47 -12.17
C ALA A 86 7.92 -8.00 -10.97
N GLN A 87 8.04 -7.22 -9.89
CA GLN A 87 8.80 -7.56 -8.69
C GLN A 87 7.94 -8.08 -7.53
N LEU A 88 6.64 -8.27 -7.72
CA LEU A 88 5.73 -8.71 -6.66
C LEU A 88 6.23 -9.95 -5.89
N PRO A 89 6.67 -11.04 -6.54
CA PRO A 89 7.15 -12.21 -5.80
C PRO A 89 8.31 -11.86 -4.86
N PHE A 90 9.27 -11.08 -5.35
CA PHE A 90 10.45 -10.66 -4.59
C PHE A 90 10.11 -9.70 -3.44
N ILE A 91 9.20 -8.74 -3.70
CA ILE A 91 8.73 -7.80 -2.68
C ILE A 91 8.02 -8.55 -1.55
N LYS A 92 7.12 -9.48 -1.88
CA LYS A 92 6.37 -10.28 -0.91
C LYS A 92 7.30 -11.17 -0.08
N GLU A 93 8.25 -11.84 -0.73
CA GLU A 93 9.28 -12.64 -0.07
C GLU A 93 10.09 -11.79 0.92
N THR A 94 10.57 -10.62 0.49
CA THR A 94 11.35 -9.70 1.32
C THR A 94 10.58 -9.21 2.56
N LEU A 95 9.26 -9.05 2.43
CA LEU A 95 8.38 -8.60 3.51
C LEU A 95 7.80 -9.75 4.35
N SER A 96 8.01 -11.00 3.91
CA SER A 96 7.35 -12.19 4.46
C SER A 96 5.81 -12.06 4.48
N TYR A 97 5.24 -11.53 3.39
CA TYR A 97 3.79 -11.41 3.21
C TYR A 97 3.20 -12.56 2.38
N PRO A 98 1.93 -12.94 2.60
CA PRO A 98 1.24 -14.00 1.85
C PRO A 98 1.12 -13.67 0.38
#